data_AF-A0A821AGN2-F1
#
_entry.id   AF-A0A821AGN2-F1
#
_cell.length_a   1.000
_cell.length_b   1.000
_cell.length_c   1.000
_cell.angle_alpha   90.00
_cell.angle_beta   90.00
_cell.angle_gamma   90.00
#
_symmetry.space_group_name_H-M   'P 1'
#
loop_
_entity.id
_entity.type
_entity.pdbx_description
1 polymer ?
#
loop_
_entity_poly.entity_id
_entity_poly.type
_entity_poly.pdbx_seq_one_letter_code
_entity_poly.pdbx_strand_id
1 'polypeptide(L)'
;MVNSYGLNGMGMQAIALFHQIPRQLLGEATYVCALNACSHSGLVGEARLIFKNIEMKTMRIFSTMIDCLSRASAFDQAQELIDEYERN
;
A
#
# COMPACT_ATOMS: atom_id res chain seq x y z
N MET A 1 -10.78 -7.67 8.19
CA MET A 1 -11.34 -6.34 8.54
C MET A 1 -10.78 -5.24 7.64
N VAL A 2 -9.47 -4.92 7.66
CA VAL A 2 -8.87 -3.92 6.73
C VAL A 2 -9.20 -4.24 5.26
N ASN A 3 -8.94 -5.49 4.84
CA ASN A 3 -9.28 -5.95 3.48
C ASN A 3 -10.78 -5.79 3.16
N SER A 4 -11.65 -6.12 4.13
CA SER A 4 -13.10 -6.05 3.95
C SER A 4 -13.56 -4.61 3.71
N TYR A 5 -13.04 -3.64 4.46
CA TYR A 5 -13.32 -2.23 4.20
C TYR A 5 -12.77 -1.78 2.84
N GLY A 6 -11.54 -2.17 2.50
CA GLY A 6 -10.93 -1.84 1.20
C GLY A 6 -11.73 -2.36 0.00
N LEU A 7 -12.22 -3.60 0.05
CA LEU A 7 -13.04 -4.20 -1.01
C LEU A 7 -14.41 -3.54 -1.17
N ASN A 8 -14.94 -2.88 -0.13
CA ASN A 8 -16.21 -2.17 -0.17
C ASN A 8 -16.05 -0.67 -0.49
N GLY A 9 -14.87 -0.24 -0.97
CA GLY A 9 -14.59 1.17 -1.27
C GLY A 9 -14.49 2.07 -0.04
N MET A 10 -14.41 1.49 1.15
CA MET A 10 -14.30 2.20 2.43
C MET A 10 -12.84 2.40 2.82
N GLY A 11 -12.03 2.95 1.91
CA GLY A 11 -10.58 3.08 2.08
C GLY A 11 -10.18 3.86 3.34
N MET A 12 -10.86 4.97 3.63
CA MET A 12 -10.57 5.78 4.83
C MET A 12 -10.78 4.98 6.12
N GLN A 13 -11.85 4.19 6.21
CA GLN A 13 -12.11 3.31 7.35
C GLN A 13 -11.08 2.18 7.43
N ALA A 14 -10.67 1.62 6.28
CA ALA A 14 -9.62 0.60 6.22
C ALA A 14 -8.28 1.14 6.78
N ILE A 15 -7.91 2.37 6.42
CA ILE A 15 -6.67 3.02 6.88
C ILE A 15 -6.76 3.45 8.35
N ALA A 16 -7.89 4.00 8.78
CA ALA A 16 -8.12 4.31 10.20
C ALA A 16 -7.96 3.05 11.08
N LEU A 17 -8.49 1.91 10.65
CA LEU A 17 -8.30 0.64 11.35
C LEU A 17 -6.85 0.15 11.26
N PHE A 18 -6.20 0.25 10.11
CA PHE A 18 -4.79 -0.13 9.95
C PHE A 18 -3.90 0.60 10.96
N HIS A 19 -4.10 1.91 11.17
CA HIS A 19 -3.32 2.69 12.14
C HIS A 19 -3.58 2.33 13.60
N GLN A 20 -4.65 1.60 13.90
CA GLN A 20 -4.92 1.09 15.26
C GLN A 20 -4.21 -0.23 15.53
N ILE A 21 -3.66 -0.90 14.51
CA ILE A 21 -2.96 -2.18 14.68
C ILE A 21 -1.55 -1.89 15.24
N PRO A 22 -1.16 -2.49 16.38
CA PRO A 22 0.20 -2.37 16.90
C PRO A 22 1.24 -2.80 15.86
N ARG A 23 2.32 -2.04 15.74
CA ARG A 23 3.35 -2.27 14.70
C ARG A 23 3.95 -3.68 14.76
N GLN A 24 4.04 -4.27 15.95
CA GLN A 24 4.55 -5.62 16.17
C GLN A 24 3.64 -6.72 15.59
N LEU A 25 2.37 -6.40 15.31
CA LEU A 25 1.39 -7.31 14.72
C LEU A 25 1.23 -7.09 13.21
N LEU A 26 1.90 -6.09 12.63
CA LEU A 26 1.85 -5.82 11.21
C LEU A 26 2.73 -6.81 10.44
N GLY A 27 2.08 -7.69 9.68
CA GLY A 27 2.73 -8.55 8.68
C GLY A 27 2.52 -8.05 7.26
N GLU A 28 3.21 -8.68 6.30
CA GLU A 28 3.10 -8.40 4.86
C GLU A 28 1.64 -8.31 4.39
N ALA A 29 0.81 -9.29 4.76
CA ALA A 29 -0.60 -9.33 4.36
C ALA A 29 -1.38 -8.08 4.80
N THR A 30 -1.11 -7.57 6.00
CA THR A 30 -1.79 -6.38 6.52
C THR A 30 -1.39 -5.12 5.75
N TYR A 31 -0.11 -4.98 5.41
CA TYR A 31 0.37 -3.89 4.57
C TYR A 31 -0.23 -3.95 3.17
N VAL A 32 -0.22 -5.12 2.53
CA VAL A 32 -0.83 -5.31 1.20
C VAL A 32 -2.32 -4.96 1.22
N CYS A 33 -3.06 -5.37 2.25
CA CYS A 33 -4.48 -5.00 2.40
C CYS A 33 -4.67 -3.49 2.52
N ALA A 34 -3.81 -2.79 3.28
CA ALA A 34 -3.88 -1.34 3.42
C ALA A 34 -3.55 -0.62 2.11
N LEU A 35 -2.48 -1.04 1.41
CA LEU A 35 -2.10 -0.48 0.11
C LEU A 35 -3.18 -0.70 -0.96
N ASN A 36 -3.80 -1.89 -1.00
CA ASN A 36 -4.92 -2.16 -1.90
C ASN A 36 -6.13 -1.27 -1.59
N ALA A 37 -6.44 -1.07 -0.30
CA ALA A 37 -7.53 -0.18 0.10
C ALA A 37 -7.26 1.26 -0.37
N CYS A 38 -6.02 1.73 -0.26
CA CYS A 38 -5.61 3.02 -0.80
C CYS A 38 -5.74 3.08 -2.34
N SER A 39 -5.24 2.06 -3.03
CA SER A 39 -5.28 1.93 -4.50
C SER A 39 -6.71 2.04 -5.04
N HIS A 40 -7.66 1.31 -4.42
CA HIS A 40 -9.06 1.32 -4.85
C HIS A 40 -9.80 2.61 -4.50
N SER A 41 -9.33 3.34 -3.50
CA SER A 41 -10.00 4.55 -2.99
C SER A 41 -9.30 5.85 -3.38
N GLY A 42 -8.28 5.80 -4.23
CA GLY A 42 -7.51 6.97 -4.67
C GLY A 42 -6.64 7.61 -3.58
N LEU A 43 -6.36 6.92 -2.47
CA LEU A 43 -5.62 7.44 -1.32
C LEU A 43 -4.10 7.28 -1.49
N VAL A 44 -3.56 7.73 -2.61
CA VAL A 44 -2.14 7.51 -2.99
C VAL A 44 -1.18 8.15 -1.97
N GLY A 45 -1.57 9.27 -1.36
CA GLY A 45 -0.78 9.91 -0.29
C GLY A 45 -0.55 8.97 0.89
N GLU A 46 -1.62 8.34 1.38
CA GLU A 46 -1.55 7.37 2.48
C GLU A 46 -0.78 6.12 2.08
N ALA A 47 -0.99 5.61 0.85
CA ALA A 47 -0.22 4.47 0.34
C ALA A 47 1.30 4.73 0.42
N ARG A 48 1.76 5.91 0.01
CA ARG A 48 3.17 6.31 0.07
C ARG A 48 3.70 6.36 1.50
N LEU A 49 2.94 6.95 2.42
CA LEU A 49 3.31 7.03 3.83
C LEU A 49 3.46 5.64 4.45
N ILE A 50 2.50 4.74 4.19
CA ILE A 50 2.55 3.36 4.66
C ILE A 50 3.76 2.65 4.07
N PHE A 51 3.93 2.69 2.74
CA PHE A 51 5.02 2.03 2.04
C PHE A 51 6.41 2.47 2.56
N LYS A 52 6.61 3.78 2.78
CA LYS A 52 7.86 4.32 3.32
C LYS A 52 8.20 3.75 4.70
N ASN A 53 7.21 3.47 5.55
CA ASN A 53 7.40 2.97 6.91
C ASN A 53 7.62 1.45 7.01
N ILE A 54 7.54 0.72 5.89
CA ILE A 54 7.86 -0.71 5.83
C ILE A 54 9.37 -0.88 5.74
N GLU A 55 9.96 -1.53 6.75
CA GLU A 55 11.40 -1.78 6.84
C GLU A 55 11.88 -2.79 5.79
N MET A 56 11.22 -3.96 5.72
CA MET A 56 11.51 -4.99 4.72
C MET A 56 10.37 -5.10 3.72
N LYS A 57 10.61 -4.63 2.50
CA LYS A 57 9.65 -4.67 1.40
C LYS A 57 9.89 -5.91 0.56
N THR A 58 8.89 -6.76 0.47
CA THR A 58 8.90 -7.94 -0.40
C THR A 58 8.47 -7.56 -1.81
N MET A 59 8.72 -8.46 -2.78
CA MET A 59 8.20 -8.32 -4.15
C MET A 59 6.69 -8.04 -4.17
N ARG A 60 5.92 -8.65 -3.27
CA ARG A 60 4.47 -8.46 -3.19
C ARG A 60 4.09 -7.04 -2.74
N ILE A 61 4.85 -6.46 -1.81
CA ILE A 61 4.65 -5.08 -1.36
C ILE A 61 5.01 -4.11 -2.47
N PHE A 62 6.12 -4.33 -3.19
CA PHE A 62 6.50 -3.53 -4.36
C PHE A 62 5.45 -3.58 -5.46
N SER A 63 5.00 -4.77 -5.87
CA SER A 63 4.01 -4.91 -6.94
C SER A 63 2.67 -4.26 -6.58
N THR A 64 2.25 -4.34 -5.31
CA THR A 64 1.03 -3.67 -4.83
C THR A 64 1.16 -2.15 -4.90
N MET A 65 2.32 -1.60 -4.54
CA MET A 65 2.55 -0.15 -4.61
C MET A 65 2.64 0.35 -6.05
N ILE A 66 3.28 -0.42 -6.94
CA ILE A 66 3.36 -0.12 -8.38
C ILE A 66 1.96 -0.13 -9.00
N ASP A 67 1.12 -1.11 -8.68
CA ASP A 67 -0.29 -1.13 -9.12
C ASP A 67 -1.04 0.12 -8.64
N CYS A 68 -0.87 0.48 -7.36
CA CYS A 68 -1.49 1.68 -6.78
C CYS A 68 -1.12 2.96 -7.55
N LEU A 69 0.16 3.13 -7.89
CA LEU A 69 0.64 4.29 -8.65
C LEU A 69 0.15 4.26 -10.10
N SER A 70 0.15 3.09 -10.74
CA SER A 70 -0.28 2.91 -12.12
C SER A 70 -1.76 3.26 -12.30
N ARG A 71 -2.62 2.85 -11.35
CA ARG A 71 -4.05 3.18 -11.34
C ARG A 71 -4.32 4.67 -11.09
N ALA A 72 -3.39 5.35 -10.42
CA ALA A 72 -3.42 6.79 -10.22
C ALA A 72 -2.75 7.58 -11.36
N SER A 73 -2.34 6.91 -12.44
CA SER A 73 -1.58 7.50 -13.56
C SER A 73 -0.27 8.18 -13.15
N ALA A 74 0.30 7.79 -12.01
CA ALA A 74 1.59 8.27 -11.51
C ALA A 74 2.74 7.41 -12.08
N PHE A 75 2.84 7.32 -13.40
CA PHE A 75 3.72 6.38 -14.10
C PHE A 75 5.21 6.62 -13.80
N ASP A 76 5.64 7.88 -13.69
CA ASP A 76 7.04 8.19 -13.36
C ASP A 76 7.43 7.59 -12.00
N GLN A 77 6.57 7.74 -10.99
CA GLN A 77 6.79 7.15 -9.66
C GLN A 77 6.72 5.63 -9.69
N ALA A 78 5.86 5.06 -10.53
CA ALA A 78 5.78 3.61 -10.70
C ALA A 78 7.08 3.06 -11.30
N GLN A 79 7.66 3.76 -12.28
CA GLN A 79 8.95 3.40 -12.88
C GLN A 79 10.10 3.53 -11.88
N GLU A 80 10.13 4.61 -11.09
CA GLU A 80 11.14 4.77 -10.02
C GLU A 80 11.15 3.58 -9.05
N LEU A 81 9.98 3.05 -8.68
CA LEU A 81 9.88 1.87 -7.81
C LEU A 81 10.33 0.57 -8.50
N ILE A 82 10.12 0.44 -9.81
CA ILE A 82 10.64 -0.70 -10.58
C ILE A 82 12.17 -0.65 -10.56
N ASP A 83 12.75 0.51 -10.84
CA ASP A 83 14.20 0.69 -10.85
C ASP A 83 14.81 0.51 -9.44
N GLU A 84 14.10 0.88 -8.37
CA GLU A 84 14.50 0.62 -6.97
C GLU A 84 14.48 -0.88 -6.66
N TYR A 85 13.45 -1.60 -7.14
CA TYR A 85 13.33 -3.04 -6.94
C TYR A 85 14.44 -3.81 -7.65
N GLU A 86 14.80 -3.43 -8.88
CA GLU A 86 15.88 -4.10 -9.64
C GLU A 86 17.29 -3.85 -9.09
N ARG A 87 17.47 -2.82 -8.25
CA ARG A 87 18.76 -2.46 -7.65
C ARG A 87 19.04 -3.14 -6.30
N ASN A 88 18.05 -3.79 -5.68
CA ASN A 88 18.19 -4.53 -4.42
C ASN A 88 18.44 -6.02 -4.65
#